data_AF-A0A947MKP3-F1
#
_entry.id   AF-A0A947MKP3-F1
#
_cell.length_a   1.000
_cell.length_b   1.000
_cell.length_c   1.000
_cell.angle_alpha   90.00
_cell.angle_beta   90.00
_cell.angle_gamma   90.00
#
_symmetry.space_group_name_H-M   'P 1'
#
loop_
_entity.id
_entity.type
_entity.pdbx_description
1 polymer ?
#
loop_
_entity_poly.entity_id
_entity_poly.type
_entity_poly.pdbx_seq_one_letter_code
_entity_poly.pdbx_strand_id
1 'polypeptide(L)'
;MADETHELNYYLNQSLSGVPDDIASLVIDALALLSTEKSLIADHGPQMNYAEKIDTVRYAYTALVNYLIEQRLGSLTPAQRLFLNTGAIADQIIFEDQKGQQFILQLLDPELYRRLSEITLDFDNTHLPVWSHTVYRCEDQYNAIALGVLEPEGLDKKSLAKFRATRSLDTQIALSREQTTILNNTYYALLNQSRELFRRMDGLMIDYKQAAMQIPKMEEMLAKSRYYNQVVGLREVPYEERDEISQILRDPSYRRLGQDLEAHAERMAQIASQMQTHSVEIDLQNKKLKEITGKLIKAGTQDIGSVRDRDDLIFDEETIRLIKNNVAATGNYAVAGARKSPFKIPESTARILLDVHLKHCPDPLQDCLATLQNVSAALEKIFQIHVNLFELDEAGNPILPPFLIEPIRNYVDWTGERFVLGFVSAEPPRQGVKVSFSALEMSLLRACGMYAFRDRIFDYRGNRLEGNLMADYSARLESQTAVKWVGEEKKYKLVTVMQEVDSSGRSEAVSDYMEFLFHAANDFPAPLGISKRKLAIMLKYILIHDLSHTVALLLRYVADKEPEEAKDILLWHANYDRQRARQLIAAACRDYPVLVNENENAYITKILGQVT
;
A
#
# COMPACT_ATOMS: atom_id res chain seq x y z
N MET A 1 -1.91 26.92 -24.02
CA MET A 1 -2.65 26.64 -22.78
C MET A 1 -3.05 27.97 -22.16
N ALA A 2 -4.05 28.61 -22.76
CA ALA A 2 -4.58 29.90 -22.35
C ALA A 2 -6.11 29.77 -22.42
N ASP A 3 -6.73 29.52 -21.27
CA ASP A 3 -8.15 29.72 -20.92
C ASP A 3 -8.45 29.01 -19.59
N GLU A 4 -7.65 29.27 -18.54
CA GLU A 4 -8.13 29.07 -17.16
C GLU A 4 -9.05 30.27 -16.86
N THR A 5 -10.34 30.05 -17.13
CA THR A 5 -11.42 31.03 -17.24
C THR A 5 -11.64 31.87 -15.99
N HIS A 6 -12.05 33.13 -16.23
CA HIS A 6 -12.43 34.23 -15.33
C HIS A 6 -13.52 33.94 -14.24
N GLU A 7 -13.55 32.75 -13.67
CA GLU A 7 -14.52 32.41 -12.62
C GLU A 7 -13.96 32.81 -11.25
N LEU A 8 -14.67 33.71 -10.55
CA LEU A 8 -14.31 34.16 -9.21
C LEU A 8 -14.26 32.94 -8.27
N ASN A 9 -13.16 32.79 -7.54
CA ASN A 9 -12.93 31.67 -6.60
C ASN A 9 -12.96 30.27 -7.25
N TYR A 10 -12.48 30.14 -8.50
CA TYR A 10 -12.47 28.89 -9.27
C TYR A 10 -12.08 27.65 -8.46
N TYR A 11 -10.89 27.60 -7.85
CA TYR A 11 -10.44 26.42 -7.11
C TYR A 11 -11.26 26.13 -5.86
N LEU A 12 -11.73 27.16 -5.16
CA LEU A 12 -12.63 26.99 -4.01
C LEU A 12 -13.97 26.39 -4.45
N ASN A 13 -14.54 26.90 -5.55
CA ASN A 13 -15.80 26.40 -6.10
C ASN A 13 -15.65 24.94 -6.56
N GLN A 14 -14.50 24.57 -7.14
CA GLN A 14 -14.22 23.17 -7.48
C GLN A 14 -14.07 22.28 -6.25
N SER A 15 -13.43 22.76 -5.19
CA SER A 15 -13.30 22.04 -3.92
C SER A 15 -14.66 21.80 -3.25
N LEU A 16 -15.59 22.76 -3.36
CA LEU A 16 -16.93 22.68 -2.79
C LEU A 16 -17.98 22.11 -3.76
N SER A 17 -17.59 21.71 -4.96
CA SER A 17 -18.52 21.21 -5.97
C SER A 17 -19.23 19.92 -5.50
N GLY A 18 -20.56 19.96 -5.49
CA GLY A 18 -21.40 18.85 -5.03
C GLY A 18 -21.44 18.67 -3.50
N VAL A 19 -20.88 19.62 -2.74
CA VAL A 19 -20.99 19.67 -1.28
C VAL A 19 -22.28 20.42 -0.88
N PRO A 20 -23.05 19.94 0.11
CA PRO A 20 -24.22 20.63 0.64
C PRO A 20 -23.94 22.06 1.09
N ASP A 21 -24.92 22.96 0.89
CA ASP A 21 -24.78 24.39 1.17
C ASP A 21 -24.43 24.69 2.63
N ASP A 22 -24.86 23.87 3.59
CA ASP A 22 -24.56 24.02 5.01
C ASP A 22 -23.07 23.77 5.32
N ILE A 23 -22.48 22.72 4.73
CA ILE A 23 -21.05 22.42 4.86
C ILE A 23 -20.21 23.42 4.05
N ALA A 24 -20.66 23.77 2.84
CA ALA A 24 -19.98 24.75 2.01
C ALA A 24 -19.93 26.12 2.70
N SER A 25 -21.04 26.59 3.25
CA SER A 25 -21.11 27.85 4.00
C SER A 25 -20.22 27.80 5.24
N LEU A 26 -20.24 26.70 5.99
CA LEU A 26 -19.36 26.51 7.15
C LEU A 26 -17.88 26.67 6.79
N VAL A 27 -17.45 26.15 5.64
CA VAL A 27 -16.06 26.28 5.15
C VAL A 27 -15.75 27.72 4.73
N ILE A 28 -16.64 28.37 3.98
CA ILE A 28 -16.46 29.75 3.51
C ILE A 28 -16.38 30.71 4.70
N ASP A 29 -17.30 30.60 5.66
CA ASP A 29 -17.34 31.42 6.87
C ASP A 29 -16.07 31.21 7.72
N ALA A 30 -15.64 29.96 7.86
CA ALA A 30 -14.40 29.67 8.59
C ALA A 30 -13.17 30.28 7.90
N LEU A 31 -13.12 30.26 6.56
CA LEU A 31 -12.03 30.88 5.80
C LEU A 31 -12.04 32.41 5.89
N ALA A 32 -13.22 33.03 5.94
CA ALA A 32 -13.35 34.47 6.14
C ALA A 32 -12.71 34.95 7.44
N LEU A 33 -12.71 34.12 8.50
CA LEU A 33 -12.04 34.42 9.78
C LEU A 33 -10.51 34.62 9.64
N LEU A 34 -9.89 34.04 8.63
CA LEU A 34 -8.45 34.19 8.36
C LEU A 34 -8.11 35.55 7.73
N SER A 35 -9.11 36.28 7.24
CA SER A 35 -8.93 37.64 6.76
C SER A 35 -8.51 38.57 7.89
N THR A 36 -7.73 39.61 7.54
CA THR A 36 -7.40 40.73 8.42
C THR A 36 -8.47 41.82 8.43
N GLU A 37 -9.47 41.71 7.56
CA GLU A 37 -10.48 42.74 7.32
C GLU A 37 -11.60 42.71 8.34
N LYS A 38 -11.80 43.83 9.03
CA LYS A 38 -12.80 43.94 10.12
C LYS A 38 -14.23 43.77 9.61
N SER A 39 -14.51 44.12 8.36
CA SER A 39 -15.83 43.96 7.73
C SER A 39 -16.26 42.50 7.61
N LEU A 40 -15.31 41.58 7.37
CA LEU A 40 -15.57 40.14 7.24
C LEU A 40 -15.62 39.41 8.60
N ILE A 41 -15.03 39.99 9.64
CA ILE A 41 -14.95 39.39 10.99
C ILE A 41 -16.09 39.89 11.89
N ALA A 42 -16.74 41.00 11.54
CA ALA A 42 -17.73 41.69 12.39
C ALA A 42 -18.94 40.80 12.77
N ASP A 43 -19.32 39.87 11.90
CA ASP A 43 -20.47 38.98 12.12
C ASP A 43 -20.14 37.78 13.05
N HIS A 44 -18.87 37.62 13.47
CA HIS A 44 -18.39 36.46 14.22
C HIS A 44 -18.06 36.71 15.70
N GLY A 45 -18.44 37.88 16.25
CA GLY A 45 -18.32 38.18 17.69
C GLY A 45 -16.97 38.81 18.12
N PRO A 46 -16.68 38.91 19.44
CA PRO A 46 -15.48 39.61 19.94
C PRO A 46 -14.19 39.01 19.35
N GLN A 47 -13.13 39.82 19.23
CA GLN A 47 -11.87 39.46 18.57
C GLN A 47 -11.33 38.08 18.98
N MET A 48 -11.66 37.05 18.22
CA MET A 48 -11.12 35.70 18.39
C MET A 48 -9.61 35.76 18.25
N ASN A 49 -8.90 35.06 19.14
CA ASN A 49 -7.46 34.92 19.00
C ASN A 49 -7.13 34.05 17.77
N TYR A 50 -5.89 34.12 17.28
CA TYR A 50 -5.49 33.36 16.09
C TYR A 50 -5.68 31.84 16.25
N ALA A 51 -5.52 31.30 17.46
CA ALA A 51 -5.68 29.87 17.71
C ALA A 51 -7.14 29.41 17.53
N GLU A 52 -8.10 30.18 18.08
CA GLU A 52 -9.54 29.94 17.96
C GLU A 52 -10.03 30.02 16.51
N LYS A 53 -9.55 31.01 15.76
CA LYS A 53 -9.87 31.15 14.32
C LYS A 53 -9.47 29.91 13.55
N ILE A 54 -8.25 29.42 13.77
CA ILE A 54 -7.74 28.23 13.09
C ILE A 54 -8.50 26.97 13.55
N ASP A 55 -8.93 26.89 14.82
CA ASP A 55 -9.71 25.76 15.31
C ASP A 55 -11.06 25.64 14.58
N THR A 56 -11.72 26.78 14.32
CA THR A 56 -12.95 26.82 13.51
C THR A 56 -12.68 26.35 12.07
N VAL A 57 -11.58 26.78 11.45
CA VAL A 57 -11.18 26.31 10.10
C VAL A 57 -10.94 24.80 10.11
N ARG A 58 -10.26 24.28 11.13
CA ARG A 58 -10.03 22.83 11.27
C ARG A 58 -11.33 22.05 11.38
N TYR A 59 -12.28 22.56 12.15
CA TYR A 59 -13.59 21.93 12.29
C TYR A 59 -14.32 21.87 10.95
N ALA A 60 -14.36 22.99 10.23
CA ALA A 60 -14.97 23.07 8.89
C ALA A 60 -14.29 22.12 7.90
N TYR A 61 -12.96 22.07 7.89
CA TYR A 61 -12.18 21.18 7.03
C TYR A 61 -12.39 19.71 7.38
N THR A 62 -12.49 19.38 8.68
CA THR A 62 -12.77 18.00 9.12
C THR A 62 -14.18 17.58 8.70
N ALA A 63 -15.15 18.49 8.79
CA ALA A 63 -16.50 18.25 8.27
C ALA A 63 -16.49 18.00 6.76
N LEU A 64 -15.75 18.82 6.00
CA LEU A 64 -15.58 18.64 4.56
C LEU A 64 -14.90 17.30 4.22
N VAL A 65 -13.78 16.95 4.87
CA VAL A 65 -13.08 15.67 4.67
C VAL A 65 -14.02 14.50 4.95
N ASN A 66 -14.75 14.52 6.06
CA ASN A 66 -15.71 13.46 6.40
C ASN A 66 -16.80 13.33 5.33
N TYR A 67 -17.36 14.45 4.87
CA TYR A 67 -18.36 14.46 3.81
C TYR A 67 -17.82 13.87 2.50
N LEU A 68 -16.61 14.29 2.10
CA LEU A 68 -15.97 13.81 0.87
C LEU A 68 -15.73 12.30 0.92
N ILE A 69 -15.24 11.79 2.05
CA ILE A 69 -15.02 10.35 2.25
C ILE A 69 -16.34 9.57 2.22
N GLU A 70 -17.40 10.10 2.84
CA GLU A 70 -18.68 9.39 2.94
C GLU A 70 -19.45 9.35 1.63
N GLN A 71 -19.48 10.46 0.90
CA GLN A 71 -20.46 10.67 -0.18
C GLN A 71 -19.82 10.85 -1.56
N ARG A 72 -18.52 11.15 -1.63
CA ARG A 72 -17.87 11.60 -2.86
C ARG A 72 -16.59 10.87 -3.23
N LEU A 73 -16.12 9.91 -2.44
CA LEU A 73 -14.81 9.27 -2.61
C LEU A 73 -14.58 8.69 -4.03
N GLY A 74 -15.62 8.12 -4.65
CA GLY A 74 -15.54 7.59 -6.02
C GLY A 74 -15.73 8.63 -7.15
N SER A 75 -15.91 9.92 -6.83
CA SER A 75 -16.24 10.99 -7.78
C SER A 75 -15.65 12.35 -7.38
N LEU A 76 -14.46 12.33 -6.79
CA LEU A 76 -13.77 13.54 -6.35
C LEU A 76 -13.34 14.39 -7.55
N THR A 77 -13.53 15.70 -7.46
CA THR A 77 -12.96 16.65 -8.42
C THR A 77 -11.44 16.77 -8.24
N PRO A 78 -10.68 17.25 -9.24
CA PRO A 78 -9.24 17.51 -9.11
C PRO A 78 -8.86 18.34 -7.87
N ALA A 79 -9.61 19.42 -7.59
CA ALA A 79 -9.39 20.25 -6.41
C ALA A 79 -9.71 19.51 -5.10
N GLN A 80 -10.75 18.68 -5.06
CA GLN A 80 -11.06 17.83 -3.90
C GLN A 80 -9.96 16.79 -3.62
N ARG A 81 -9.39 16.18 -4.67
CA ARG A 81 -8.25 15.26 -4.55
C ARG A 81 -7.02 15.96 -3.98
N LEU A 82 -6.68 17.12 -4.56
CA LEU A 82 -5.58 17.95 -4.06
C LEU A 82 -5.80 18.33 -2.58
N PHE A 83 -7.01 18.75 -2.24
CA PHE A 83 -7.39 19.08 -0.86
C PHE A 83 -7.22 17.91 0.10
N LEU A 84 -7.69 16.70 -0.25
CA LEU A 84 -7.55 15.52 0.62
C LEU A 84 -6.09 15.12 0.82
N ASN A 85 -5.27 15.18 -0.23
CA ASN A 85 -3.87 14.77 -0.16
C ASN A 85 -2.97 15.79 0.56
N THR A 86 -3.27 17.08 0.48
CA THR A 86 -2.34 18.15 0.91
C THR A 86 -2.90 19.09 1.97
N GLY A 87 -4.22 19.16 2.14
CA GLY A 87 -4.91 20.16 2.95
C GLY A 87 -5.09 21.52 2.27
N ALA A 88 -4.68 21.69 1.01
CA ALA A 88 -4.82 22.92 0.24
C ALA A 88 -6.20 23.02 -0.42
N ILE A 89 -7.05 23.96 0.01
CA ILE A 89 -8.40 24.11 -0.56
C ILE A 89 -8.45 24.98 -1.82
N ALA A 90 -7.61 26.02 -1.87
CA ALA A 90 -7.52 27.00 -2.95
C ALA A 90 -6.20 27.79 -2.81
N ASP A 91 -5.84 28.54 -3.84
CA ASP A 91 -4.73 29.50 -3.85
C ASP A 91 -5.14 30.83 -3.18
N GLN A 92 -6.23 31.43 -3.65
CA GLN A 92 -6.75 32.71 -3.18
C GLN A 92 -8.29 32.68 -3.15
N ILE A 93 -8.86 33.50 -2.26
CA ILE A 93 -10.30 33.67 -2.12
C ILE A 93 -10.62 35.14 -2.13
N ILE A 94 -11.54 35.51 -3.01
CA ILE A 94 -12.09 36.84 -3.16
C ILE A 94 -13.42 36.87 -2.40
N PHE A 95 -13.48 37.68 -1.34
CA PHE A 95 -14.70 38.00 -0.61
C PHE A 95 -15.23 39.36 -1.07
N GLU A 96 -16.54 39.53 -1.08
CA GLU A 96 -17.19 40.82 -1.30
C GLU A 96 -17.90 41.25 0.00
N ASP A 97 -17.67 42.49 0.44
CA ASP A 97 -18.45 43.04 1.56
C ASP A 97 -19.86 43.50 1.12
N GLN A 98 -20.65 43.91 2.11
CA GLN A 98 -22.00 44.45 1.90
C GLN A 98 -22.03 45.74 1.04
N LYS A 99 -20.89 46.36 0.74
CA LYS A 99 -20.74 47.55 -0.11
C LYS A 99 -20.21 47.20 -1.51
N GLY A 100 -19.98 45.92 -1.82
CA GLY A 100 -19.42 45.44 -3.07
C GLY A 100 -17.91 45.66 -3.19
N GLN A 101 -17.20 45.93 -2.09
CA GLN A 101 -15.75 45.99 -2.07
C GLN A 101 -15.16 44.59 -2.00
N GLN A 102 -14.24 44.28 -2.92
CA GLN A 102 -13.56 43.00 -3.00
C GLN A 102 -12.32 42.96 -2.10
N PHE A 103 -12.15 41.86 -1.38
CA PHE A 103 -11.01 41.57 -0.51
C PHE A 103 -10.41 40.22 -0.91
N ILE A 104 -9.11 40.21 -1.17
CA ILE A 104 -8.39 39.00 -1.59
C ILE A 104 -7.67 38.43 -0.37
N LEU A 105 -8.06 37.22 0.02
CA LEU A 105 -7.37 36.38 0.98
C LEU A 105 -6.49 35.38 0.24
N GLN A 106 -5.17 35.62 0.22
CA GLN A 106 -4.22 34.63 -0.30
C GLN A 106 -4.01 33.52 0.73
N LEU A 107 -4.37 32.28 0.38
CA LEU A 107 -4.15 31.09 1.19
C LEU A 107 -2.80 30.44 0.89
N LEU A 108 -2.45 30.36 -0.40
CA LEU A 108 -1.19 29.84 -0.93
C LEU A 108 -0.71 30.73 -2.08
N ASP A 109 0.58 30.71 -2.37
CA ASP A 109 1.10 31.27 -3.61
C ASP A 109 0.43 30.56 -4.83
N PRO A 110 -0.15 31.31 -5.79
CA PRO A 110 -0.86 30.71 -6.92
C PRO A 110 0.02 29.81 -7.80
N GLU A 111 1.28 30.19 -8.01
CA GLU A 111 2.21 29.37 -8.80
C GLU A 111 2.58 28.09 -8.05
N LEU A 112 2.77 28.17 -6.73
CA LEU A 112 2.95 26.99 -5.89
C LEU A 112 1.72 26.07 -5.92
N TYR A 113 0.51 26.60 -5.81
CA TYR A 113 -0.73 25.82 -5.86
C TYR A 113 -0.85 25.08 -7.20
N ARG A 114 -0.60 25.78 -8.32
CA ARG A 114 -0.63 25.20 -9.66
C ARG A 114 0.37 24.05 -9.81
N ARG A 115 1.63 24.26 -9.44
CA ARG A 115 2.66 23.21 -9.49
C ARG A 115 2.34 22.03 -8.57
N LEU A 116 1.78 22.31 -7.39
CA LEU A 116 1.38 21.27 -6.47
C LEU A 116 0.22 20.43 -7.05
N SER A 117 -0.74 21.08 -7.72
CA SER A 117 -1.82 20.44 -8.46
C SER A 117 -1.27 19.52 -9.55
N GLU A 118 -0.37 20.04 -10.39
CA GLU A 118 0.30 19.28 -11.46
C GLU A 118 1.02 18.03 -10.90
N ILE A 119 1.84 18.18 -9.86
CA ILE A 119 2.60 17.05 -9.27
C ILE A 119 1.70 16.02 -8.59
N THR A 120 0.57 16.45 -8.02
CA THR A 120 -0.34 15.55 -7.30
C THR A 120 -1.25 14.78 -8.27
N LEU A 121 -1.72 15.45 -9.33
CA LEU A 121 -2.73 14.94 -10.25
C LEU A 121 -2.13 14.30 -11.52
N ASP A 122 -1.13 14.92 -12.14
CA ASP A 122 -0.51 14.47 -13.40
C ASP A 122 0.70 13.56 -13.13
N PHE A 123 0.59 12.76 -12.06
CA PHE A 123 1.69 11.99 -11.55
C PHE A 123 2.04 10.79 -12.45
N ASP A 124 3.31 10.71 -12.86
CA ASP A 124 3.84 9.57 -13.61
C ASP A 124 4.61 8.60 -12.69
N ASN A 125 4.06 7.40 -12.54
CA ASN A 125 4.63 6.31 -11.74
C ASN A 125 5.78 5.57 -12.43
N THR A 126 5.98 5.73 -13.75
CA THR A 126 6.88 4.86 -14.54
C THR A 126 8.36 5.09 -14.26
N HIS A 127 8.72 6.27 -13.75
CA HIS A 127 10.10 6.66 -13.50
C HIS A 127 10.58 6.39 -12.07
N LEU A 128 9.71 5.87 -11.21
CA LEU A 128 10.04 5.64 -9.81
C LEU A 128 10.54 4.22 -9.57
N PRO A 129 11.37 4.04 -8.53
CA PRO A 129 11.77 2.70 -8.11
C PRO A 129 10.57 1.83 -7.74
N VAL A 130 10.68 0.52 -7.98
CA VAL A 130 9.61 -0.43 -7.68
C VAL A 130 9.22 -0.41 -6.19
N TRP A 131 10.20 -0.30 -5.29
CA TRP A 131 9.92 -0.22 -3.85
C TRP A 131 9.12 1.05 -3.46
N SER A 132 9.07 2.09 -4.31
CA SER A 132 8.30 3.30 -4.04
C SER A 132 6.81 3.04 -3.91
N HIS A 133 6.30 1.89 -4.40
CA HIS A 133 4.91 1.48 -4.24
C HIS A 133 4.43 1.39 -2.79
N THR A 134 5.35 1.38 -1.81
CA THR A 134 5.01 1.42 -0.38
C THR A 134 4.75 2.83 0.16
N VAL A 135 4.97 3.87 -0.64
CA VAL A 135 4.67 5.28 -0.32
C VAL A 135 3.28 5.62 -0.83
N TYR A 136 2.39 6.00 0.09
CA TYR A 136 0.98 6.24 -0.17
C TYR A 136 0.60 7.70 0.06
N ARG A 137 -0.07 8.29 -0.94
CA ARG A 137 -0.92 9.48 -0.75
C ARG A 137 -2.21 9.06 -0.02
N CYS A 138 -3.05 10.01 0.38
CA CYS A 138 -4.31 9.67 1.07
C CYS A 138 -5.22 8.80 0.21
N GLU A 139 -5.34 9.08 -1.09
CA GLU A 139 -6.15 8.24 -1.98
C GLU A 139 -5.59 6.83 -2.14
N ASP A 140 -4.26 6.70 -2.31
CA ASP A 140 -3.60 5.39 -2.36
C ASP A 140 -3.85 4.63 -1.04
N GLN A 141 -3.76 5.32 0.10
CA GLN A 141 -4.05 4.73 1.42
C GLN A 141 -5.50 4.22 1.52
N TYR A 142 -6.48 4.99 1.02
CA TYR A 142 -7.88 4.58 1.01
C TYR A 142 -8.12 3.35 0.13
N ASN A 143 -7.48 3.31 -1.04
CA ASN A 143 -7.49 2.14 -1.91
C ASN A 143 -6.84 0.94 -1.24
N ALA A 144 -5.72 1.15 -0.53
CA ALA A 144 -5.01 0.07 0.17
C ALA A 144 -5.85 -0.54 1.30
N ILE A 145 -6.60 0.29 2.02
CA ILE A 145 -7.54 -0.16 3.06
C ILE A 145 -8.70 -0.93 2.42
N ALA A 146 -9.25 -0.43 1.31
CA ALA A 146 -10.34 -1.08 0.58
C ALA A 146 -9.93 -2.46 0.05
N LEU A 147 -8.72 -2.57 -0.51
CA LEU A 147 -8.13 -3.81 -1.02
C LEU A 147 -7.62 -4.73 0.09
N GLY A 148 -7.53 -4.25 1.33
CA GLY A 148 -7.00 -5.02 2.45
C GLY A 148 -5.49 -5.21 2.45
N VAL A 149 -4.78 -4.43 1.62
CA VAL A 149 -3.31 -4.32 1.60
C VAL A 149 -2.81 -3.60 2.85
N LEU A 150 -3.58 -2.62 3.33
CA LEU A 150 -3.25 -1.80 4.48
C LEU A 150 -4.28 -1.97 5.60
N GLU A 151 -3.82 -2.26 6.80
CA GLU A 151 -4.69 -2.33 7.98
C GLU A 151 -5.07 -0.91 8.44
N PRO A 152 -6.34 -0.61 8.72
CA PRO A 152 -6.73 0.72 9.20
C PRO A 152 -6.29 0.98 10.65
N GLU A 153 -5.80 2.19 10.95
CA GLU A 153 -5.47 2.60 12.32
C GLU A 153 -6.71 2.69 13.21
N GLY A 154 -6.51 2.57 14.53
CA GLY A 154 -7.54 2.85 15.54
C GLY A 154 -8.59 1.75 15.75
N LEU A 155 -8.42 0.56 15.15
CA LEU A 155 -9.26 -0.60 15.45
C LEU A 155 -8.92 -1.23 16.79
N ASP A 156 -9.93 -1.70 17.52
CA ASP A 156 -9.72 -2.56 18.69
C ASP A 156 -9.23 -3.95 18.28
N LYS A 157 -8.62 -4.69 19.22
CA LYS A 157 -8.05 -6.03 18.95
C LYS A 157 -9.04 -6.98 18.27
N LYS A 158 -10.33 -6.89 18.63
CA LYS A 158 -11.39 -7.75 18.08
C LYS A 158 -11.74 -7.37 16.64
N SER A 159 -11.92 -6.08 16.34
CA SER A 159 -12.22 -5.62 14.98
C SER A 159 -11.03 -5.81 14.05
N LEU A 160 -9.80 -5.62 14.56
CA LEU A 160 -8.58 -5.90 13.81
C LEU A 160 -8.45 -7.38 13.46
N ALA A 161 -8.70 -8.28 14.42
CA ALA A 161 -8.71 -9.72 14.15
C ALA A 161 -9.78 -10.10 13.12
N LYS A 162 -10.98 -9.50 13.21
CA LYS A 162 -12.03 -9.68 12.20
C LYS A 162 -11.55 -9.21 10.82
N PHE A 163 -10.98 -8.01 10.72
CA PHE A 163 -10.44 -7.46 9.47
C PHE A 163 -9.40 -8.41 8.86
N ARG A 164 -8.41 -8.85 9.66
CA ARG A 164 -7.39 -9.80 9.22
C ARG A 164 -7.98 -11.10 8.70
N ALA A 165 -9.02 -11.62 9.35
CA ALA A 165 -9.67 -12.88 8.97
C ALA A 165 -10.60 -12.78 7.74
N THR A 166 -11.07 -11.59 7.36
CA THR A 166 -12.09 -11.46 6.29
C THR A 166 -11.63 -10.63 5.10
N ARG A 167 -10.69 -9.70 5.31
CA ARG A 167 -10.34 -8.67 4.32
C ARG A 167 -8.85 -8.52 4.09
N SER A 168 -7.96 -9.10 4.90
CA SER A 168 -6.51 -8.99 4.62
C SER A 168 -6.17 -9.54 3.23
N LEU A 169 -5.21 -8.89 2.56
CA LEU A 169 -4.74 -9.29 1.24
C LEU A 169 -4.36 -10.78 1.20
N ASP A 170 -3.64 -11.27 2.20
CA ASP A 170 -3.24 -12.68 2.29
C ASP A 170 -4.44 -13.63 2.33
N THR A 171 -5.48 -13.24 3.05
CA THR A 171 -6.72 -14.03 3.12
C THR A 171 -7.48 -13.95 1.80
N GLN A 172 -7.51 -12.79 1.15
CA GLN A 172 -8.11 -12.64 -0.18
C GLN A 172 -7.35 -13.43 -1.25
N ILE A 173 -6.02 -13.45 -1.21
CA ILE A 173 -5.17 -14.26 -2.10
C ILE A 173 -5.42 -15.75 -1.83
N ALA A 174 -5.50 -16.17 -0.57
CA ALA A 174 -5.80 -17.55 -0.21
C ALA A 174 -7.19 -17.98 -0.71
N LEU A 175 -8.22 -17.15 -0.48
CA LEU A 175 -9.58 -17.37 -0.98
C LEU A 175 -9.65 -17.36 -2.51
N SER A 176 -8.94 -16.45 -3.18
CA SER A 176 -8.87 -16.38 -4.65
C SER A 176 -8.19 -17.63 -5.23
N ARG A 177 -7.11 -18.11 -4.60
CA ARG A 177 -6.45 -19.38 -4.98
C ARG A 177 -7.39 -20.57 -4.80
N GLU A 178 -8.12 -20.63 -3.69
CA GLU A 178 -9.12 -21.67 -3.45
C GLU A 178 -10.26 -21.63 -4.49
N GLN A 179 -10.82 -20.45 -4.74
CA GLN A 179 -11.86 -20.25 -5.76
C GLN A 179 -11.37 -20.60 -7.17
N THR A 180 -10.14 -20.21 -7.52
CA THR A 180 -9.51 -20.57 -8.80
C THR A 180 -9.35 -22.09 -8.92
N THR A 181 -8.98 -22.76 -7.83
CA THR A 181 -8.88 -24.23 -7.78
C THR A 181 -10.25 -24.89 -7.97
N ILE A 182 -11.29 -24.39 -7.31
CA ILE A 182 -12.68 -24.87 -7.46
C ILE A 182 -13.18 -24.65 -8.90
N LEU A 183 -12.93 -23.46 -9.47
CA LEU A 183 -13.30 -23.13 -10.85
C LEU A 183 -12.58 -24.03 -11.86
N ASN A 184 -11.29 -24.30 -11.67
CA ASN A 184 -10.53 -25.23 -12.49
C ASN A 184 -11.07 -26.65 -12.41
N ASN A 185 -11.35 -27.16 -11.21
CA ASN A 185 -11.94 -28.50 -11.02
C ASN A 185 -13.32 -28.61 -11.70
N THR A 186 -14.14 -27.56 -11.58
CA THR A 186 -15.46 -27.49 -12.22
C THR A 186 -15.35 -27.43 -13.75
N TYR A 187 -14.38 -26.68 -14.27
CA TYR A 187 -14.09 -26.60 -15.71
C TYR A 187 -13.75 -27.98 -16.29
N TYR A 188 -12.82 -28.72 -15.67
CA TYR A 188 -12.45 -30.05 -16.12
C TYR A 188 -13.59 -31.07 -16.01
N ALA A 189 -14.44 -30.97 -14.99
CA ALA A 189 -15.63 -31.81 -14.85
C ALA A 189 -16.64 -31.57 -15.99
N LEU A 190 -16.96 -30.31 -16.30
CA LEU A 190 -17.88 -29.95 -17.39
C LEU A 190 -17.31 -30.30 -18.77
N LEU A 191 -16.00 -30.12 -18.96
CA LEU A 191 -15.32 -30.53 -20.20
C LEU A 191 -15.44 -32.04 -20.44
N ASN A 192 -15.29 -32.85 -19.39
CA ASN A 192 -15.44 -34.30 -19.49
C ASN A 192 -16.90 -34.71 -19.78
N GLN A 193 -17.88 -34.08 -19.13
CA GLN A 193 -19.30 -34.31 -19.43
C GLN A 193 -19.65 -33.94 -20.87
N SER A 194 -19.18 -32.80 -21.37
CA SER A 194 -19.37 -32.37 -22.76
C SER A 194 -18.78 -33.39 -23.75
N ARG A 195 -17.55 -33.86 -23.50
CA ARG A 195 -16.92 -34.91 -24.32
C ARG A 195 -17.72 -36.21 -24.35
N GLU A 196 -18.33 -36.59 -23.24
CA GLU A 196 -19.17 -37.79 -23.17
C GLU A 196 -20.47 -37.61 -23.97
N LEU A 197 -21.11 -36.45 -23.90
CA LEU A 197 -22.29 -36.11 -24.70
C LEU A 197 -21.99 -36.12 -26.20
N PHE A 198 -20.84 -35.57 -26.62
CA PHE A 198 -20.41 -35.64 -28.02
C PHE A 198 -20.23 -37.08 -28.49
N ARG A 199 -19.61 -37.95 -27.67
CA ARG A 199 -19.49 -39.39 -28.00
C ARG A 199 -20.85 -40.08 -28.14
N ARG A 200 -21.81 -39.77 -27.27
CA ARG A 200 -23.18 -40.30 -27.37
C ARG A 200 -23.89 -39.80 -28.62
N MET A 201 -23.71 -38.53 -28.97
CA MET A 201 -24.27 -37.94 -30.18
C MET A 201 -23.67 -38.52 -31.46
N ASP A 202 -22.37 -38.81 -31.47
CA ASP A 202 -21.70 -39.53 -32.56
C ASP A 202 -22.30 -40.94 -32.74
N GLY A 203 -22.58 -41.65 -31.64
CA GLY A 203 -23.28 -42.94 -31.67
C GLY A 203 -24.68 -42.82 -32.31
N LEU A 204 -25.49 -41.86 -31.86
CA LEU A 204 -26.82 -41.63 -32.41
C LEU A 204 -26.79 -41.20 -33.89
N MET A 205 -25.77 -40.45 -34.31
CA MET A 205 -25.57 -40.09 -35.72
C MET A 205 -25.27 -41.31 -36.59
N ILE A 206 -24.50 -42.28 -36.07
CA ILE A 206 -24.26 -43.55 -36.76
C ILE A 206 -25.57 -44.33 -36.88
N ASP A 207 -26.34 -44.45 -35.79
CA ASP A 207 -27.63 -45.15 -35.78
C ASP A 207 -28.65 -44.50 -36.74
N TYR A 208 -28.70 -43.17 -36.75
CA TYR A 208 -29.53 -42.40 -37.68
C TYR A 208 -29.14 -42.68 -39.14
N LYS A 209 -27.84 -42.66 -39.46
CA LYS A 209 -27.36 -42.98 -40.83
C LYS A 209 -27.74 -44.40 -41.24
N GLN A 210 -27.62 -45.37 -40.34
CA GLN A 210 -28.00 -46.76 -40.63
C GLN A 210 -29.51 -46.90 -40.87
N ALA A 211 -30.34 -46.22 -40.08
CA ALA A 211 -31.79 -46.21 -40.29
C ALA A 211 -32.17 -45.45 -41.59
N ALA A 212 -31.49 -44.34 -41.90
CA ALA A 212 -31.70 -43.58 -43.13
C ALA A 212 -31.35 -44.38 -44.40
N MET A 213 -30.36 -45.28 -44.35
CA MET A 213 -30.06 -46.18 -45.47
C MET A 213 -31.23 -47.13 -45.82
N GLN A 214 -32.20 -47.32 -44.92
CA GLN A 214 -33.38 -48.15 -45.17
C GLN A 214 -34.56 -47.38 -45.82
N ILE A 215 -34.45 -46.05 -45.96
CA ILE A 215 -35.50 -45.19 -46.55
C ILE A 215 -35.90 -45.62 -47.97
N PRO A 216 -34.98 -45.93 -48.91
CA PRO A 216 -35.38 -46.36 -50.25
C PRO A 216 -36.23 -47.64 -50.23
N LYS A 217 -35.90 -48.56 -49.32
CA LYS A 217 -36.66 -49.80 -49.12
C LYS A 217 -38.05 -49.53 -48.53
N MET A 218 -38.18 -48.50 -47.69
CA MET A 218 -39.48 -48.04 -47.20
C MET A 218 -40.32 -47.36 -48.28
N GLU A 219 -39.72 -46.56 -49.15
CA GLU A 219 -40.42 -45.93 -50.27
C GLU A 219 -41.00 -47.01 -51.20
N GLU A 220 -40.24 -48.07 -51.46
CA GLU A 220 -40.70 -49.25 -52.19
C GLU A 220 -41.86 -49.96 -51.46
N MET A 221 -41.74 -50.17 -50.14
CA MET A 221 -42.81 -50.77 -49.33
C MET A 221 -44.07 -49.91 -49.28
N LEU A 222 -43.93 -48.58 -49.25
CA LEU A 222 -45.04 -47.64 -49.23
C LEU A 222 -45.73 -47.56 -50.60
N ALA A 223 -44.98 -47.63 -51.69
CA ALA A 223 -45.54 -47.80 -53.03
C ALA A 223 -46.33 -49.12 -53.16
N LYS A 224 -45.78 -50.23 -52.64
CA LYS A 224 -46.47 -51.53 -52.57
C LYS A 224 -47.74 -51.47 -51.71
N SER A 225 -47.69 -50.79 -50.56
CA SER A 225 -48.86 -50.60 -49.68
C SER A 225 -49.96 -49.75 -50.34
N ARG A 226 -49.59 -48.68 -51.07
CA ARG A 226 -50.53 -47.89 -51.87
C ARG A 226 -51.19 -48.73 -52.95
N TYR A 227 -50.39 -49.52 -53.67
CA TYR A 227 -50.89 -50.44 -54.69
C TYR A 227 -51.83 -51.49 -54.08
N TYR A 228 -51.45 -52.10 -52.96
CA TYR A 228 -52.30 -53.06 -52.22
C TYR A 228 -53.65 -52.44 -51.82
N ASN A 229 -53.65 -51.24 -51.23
CA ASN A 229 -54.88 -50.55 -50.83
C ASN A 229 -55.75 -50.18 -52.04
N GLN A 230 -55.14 -49.76 -53.15
CA GLN A 230 -55.85 -49.49 -54.40
C GLN A 230 -56.53 -50.75 -54.91
N VAL A 231 -55.81 -51.88 -54.91
CA VAL A 231 -56.31 -53.19 -55.35
C VAL A 231 -57.47 -53.70 -54.48
N VAL A 232 -57.35 -53.60 -53.14
CA VAL A 232 -58.43 -54.00 -52.21
C VAL A 232 -59.68 -53.12 -52.36
N GLY A 233 -59.52 -51.85 -52.75
CA GLY A 233 -60.61 -50.89 -52.93
C GLY A 233 -61.39 -51.02 -54.24
N LEU A 234 -60.92 -51.83 -55.21
CA LEU A 234 -61.60 -52.04 -56.49
C LEU A 234 -62.87 -52.87 -56.31
N ARG A 235 -64.01 -52.35 -56.79
CA ARG A 235 -65.30 -53.07 -56.77
C ARG A 235 -65.39 -54.18 -57.83
N GLU A 236 -64.66 -54.04 -58.94
CA GLU A 236 -64.57 -55.05 -60.00
C GLU A 236 -63.12 -55.17 -60.46
N VAL A 237 -62.59 -56.41 -60.48
CA VAL A 237 -61.20 -56.70 -60.85
C VAL A 237 -61.14 -57.09 -62.33
N PRO A 238 -60.35 -56.37 -63.17
CA PRO A 238 -60.11 -56.72 -64.57
C PRO A 238 -59.64 -58.17 -64.71
N TYR A 239 -60.16 -58.90 -65.71
CA TYR A 239 -59.94 -60.35 -65.82
C TYR A 239 -58.45 -60.73 -65.99
N GLU A 240 -57.66 -59.86 -66.61
CA GLU A 240 -56.23 -60.06 -66.89
C GLU A 240 -55.34 -59.94 -65.64
N GLU A 241 -55.80 -59.26 -64.57
CA GLU A 241 -55.02 -58.97 -63.36
C GLU A 241 -55.43 -59.83 -62.15
N ARG A 242 -56.43 -60.71 -62.31
CA ARG A 242 -57.04 -61.47 -61.19
C ARG A 242 -56.09 -62.41 -60.46
N ASP A 243 -55.16 -63.04 -61.18
CA ASP A 243 -54.21 -63.99 -60.60
C ASP A 243 -53.13 -63.28 -59.77
N GLU A 244 -52.62 -62.15 -60.26
CA GLU A 244 -51.65 -61.32 -59.56
C GLU A 244 -52.25 -60.68 -58.29
N ILE A 245 -53.47 -60.15 -58.41
CA ILE A 245 -54.22 -59.59 -57.28
C ILE A 245 -54.55 -60.66 -56.23
N SER A 246 -54.90 -61.87 -56.65
CA SER A 246 -55.15 -62.99 -55.74
C SER A 246 -53.90 -63.46 -54.99
N GLN A 247 -52.72 -63.39 -55.61
CA GLN A 247 -51.45 -63.68 -54.94
C GLN A 247 -51.13 -62.62 -53.88
N ILE A 248 -51.31 -61.34 -54.21
CA ILE A 248 -51.11 -60.21 -53.30
C ILE A 248 -52.02 -60.28 -52.07
N LEU A 249 -53.30 -60.63 -52.24
CA LEU A 249 -54.29 -60.76 -51.15
C LEU A 249 -54.04 -61.96 -50.22
N ARG A 250 -53.31 -62.98 -50.71
CA ARG A 250 -52.95 -64.20 -49.96
C ARG A 250 -51.60 -64.09 -49.24
N ASP A 251 -50.74 -63.15 -49.62
CA ASP A 251 -49.43 -62.97 -49.01
C ASP A 251 -49.55 -62.25 -47.65
N PRO A 252 -49.19 -62.90 -46.52
CA PRO A 252 -49.28 -62.32 -45.18
C PRO A 252 -48.37 -61.11 -44.98
N SER A 253 -47.32 -60.94 -45.79
CA SER A 253 -46.37 -59.84 -45.66
C SER A 253 -47.01 -58.48 -45.96
N TYR A 254 -47.94 -58.42 -46.92
CA TYR A 254 -48.64 -57.18 -47.30
C TYR A 254 -49.54 -56.64 -46.19
N ARG A 255 -50.05 -57.51 -45.29
CA ARG A 255 -50.88 -57.11 -44.16
C ARG A 255 -50.08 -56.48 -43.01
N ARG A 256 -48.77 -56.76 -42.93
CA ARG A 256 -47.87 -56.26 -41.87
C ARG A 256 -47.08 -55.02 -42.29
N LEU A 257 -47.09 -54.65 -43.57
CA LEU A 257 -46.41 -53.46 -44.11
C LEU A 257 -46.72 -52.16 -43.34
N GLY A 258 -47.98 -51.96 -42.92
CA GLY A 258 -48.36 -50.79 -42.14
C GLY A 258 -47.67 -50.72 -40.78
N GLN A 259 -47.58 -51.86 -40.08
CA GLN A 259 -46.93 -51.97 -38.76
C GLN A 259 -45.41 -51.81 -38.85
N ASP A 260 -44.79 -52.34 -39.91
CA ASP A 260 -43.35 -52.22 -40.14
C ASP A 260 -42.94 -50.77 -40.48
N LEU A 261 -43.77 -50.06 -41.26
CA LEU A 261 -43.57 -48.63 -41.55
C LEU A 261 -43.72 -47.77 -40.30
N GLU A 262 -44.71 -48.07 -39.45
CA GLU A 262 -44.95 -47.38 -38.18
C GLU A 262 -43.78 -47.57 -37.20
N ALA A 263 -43.34 -48.82 -37.00
CA ALA A 263 -42.21 -49.13 -36.10
C ALA A 263 -40.89 -48.44 -36.55
N HIS A 264 -40.65 -48.32 -37.85
CA HIS A 264 -39.47 -47.60 -38.35
C HIS A 264 -39.59 -46.08 -38.17
N ALA A 265 -40.77 -45.50 -38.41
CA ALA A 265 -41.03 -44.09 -38.19
C ALA A 265 -40.86 -43.71 -36.70
N GLU A 266 -41.35 -44.54 -35.80
CA GLU A 266 -41.16 -44.37 -34.35
C GLU A 266 -39.68 -44.43 -33.96
N ARG A 267 -38.91 -45.38 -34.50
CA ARG A 267 -37.47 -45.50 -34.23
C ARG A 267 -36.71 -44.26 -34.70
N MET A 268 -37.01 -43.75 -35.89
CA MET A 268 -36.40 -42.51 -36.41
C MET A 268 -36.77 -41.29 -35.58
N ALA A 269 -38.02 -41.18 -35.15
CA ALA A 269 -38.49 -40.10 -34.29
C ALA A 269 -37.78 -40.13 -32.92
N GLN A 270 -37.59 -41.32 -32.33
CA GLN A 270 -36.86 -41.48 -31.08
C GLN A 270 -35.39 -41.07 -31.18
N ILE A 271 -34.68 -41.50 -32.23
CA ILE A 271 -33.27 -41.13 -32.46
C ILE A 271 -33.15 -39.61 -32.63
N ALA A 272 -34.01 -39.00 -33.47
CA ALA A 272 -34.01 -37.57 -33.70
C ALA A 272 -34.31 -36.77 -32.41
N SER A 273 -35.24 -37.24 -31.59
CA SER A 273 -35.57 -36.62 -30.29
C SER A 273 -34.39 -36.69 -29.31
N GLN A 274 -33.67 -37.81 -29.27
CA GLN A 274 -32.49 -37.97 -28.40
C GLN A 274 -31.33 -37.09 -28.87
N MET A 275 -31.09 -37.00 -30.18
CA MET A 275 -30.09 -36.11 -30.75
C MET A 275 -30.39 -34.64 -30.43
N GLN A 276 -31.65 -34.22 -30.58
CA GLN A 276 -32.07 -32.86 -30.24
C GLN A 276 -31.83 -32.56 -28.75
N THR A 277 -32.16 -33.50 -27.86
CA THR A 277 -31.97 -33.35 -26.42
C THR A 277 -30.49 -33.19 -26.07
N HIS A 278 -29.62 -34.07 -26.60
CA HIS A 278 -28.18 -33.99 -26.36
C HIS A 278 -27.54 -32.74 -26.98
N SER A 279 -28.01 -32.28 -28.13
CA SER A 279 -27.54 -31.03 -28.75
C SER A 279 -27.82 -29.82 -27.87
N VAL A 280 -29.03 -29.72 -27.29
CA VAL A 280 -29.40 -28.62 -26.38
C VAL A 280 -28.54 -28.67 -25.10
N GLU A 281 -28.27 -29.87 -24.60
CA GLU A 281 -27.44 -30.06 -23.41
C GLU A 281 -25.97 -29.67 -23.66
N ILE A 282 -25.42 -30.02 -24.83
CA ILE A 282 -24.08 -29.60 -25.28
C ILE A 282 -23.98 -28.06 -25.36
N ASP A 283 -24.99 -27.40 -25.94
CA ASP A 283 -25.00 -25.94 -26.03
C ASP A 283 -25.04 -25.27 -24.66
N LEU A 284 -25.83 -25.82 -23.73
CA LEU A 284 -25.89 -25.33 -22.35
C LEU A 284 -24.53 -25.49 -21.63
N GLN A 285 -23.89 -26.65 -21.80
CA GLN A 285 -22.57 -26.94 -21.25
C GLN A 285 -21.50 -26.00 -21.83
N ASN A 286 -21.52 -25.76 -23.15
CA ASN A 286 -20.59 -24.85 -23.81
C ASN A 286 -20.76 -23.39 -23.36
N LYS A 287 -22.00 -22.93 -23.11
CA LYS A 287 -22.25 -21.61 -22.52
C LYS A 287 -21.64 -21.50 -21.11
N LYS A 288 -21.83 -22.52 -20.27
CA LYS A 288 -21.23 -22.57 -18.93
C LYS A 288 -19.70 -22.61 -18.96
N LEU A 289 -19.12 -23.38 -19.88
CA LEU A 289 -17.65 -23.43 -20.08
C LEU A 289 -17.10 -22.06 -20.45
N LYS A 290 -17.73 -21.33 -21.38
CA LYS A 290 -17.34 -19.96 -21.75
C LYS A 290 -17.40 -18.99 -20.57
N GLU A 291 -18.45 -19.10 -19.74
CA GLU A 291 -18.60 -18.27 -18.55
C GLU A 291 -17.47 -18.54 -17.52
N ILE A 292 -17.16 -19.82 -17.26
CA ILE A 292 -16.10 -20.21 -16.33
C ILE A 292 -14.72 -19.80 -16.86
N THR A 293 -14.45 -19.95 -18.16
CA THR A 293 -13.20 -19.49 -18.78
C THR A 293 -13.04 -17.97 -18.64
N GLY A 294 -14.11 -17.19 -18.83
CA GLY A 294 -14.10 -15.75 -18.59
C GLY A 294 -13.80 -15.38 -17.13
N LYS A 295 -14.31 -16.15 -16.17
CA LYS A 295 -14.02 -15.97 -14.74
C LYS A 295 -12.56 -16.31 -14.40
N LEU A 296 -12.00 -17.39 -14.97
CA LEU A 296 -10.60 -17.79 -14.78
C LEU A 296 -9.61 -16.78 -15.35
N ILE A 297 -9.90 -16.21 -16.53
CA ILE A 297 -9.05 -15.16 -17.13
C ILE A 297 -9.04 -13.92 -16.25
N LYS A 298 -10.21 -13.46 -15.78
CA LYS A 298 -10.31 -12.31 -14.87
C LYS A 298 -9.60 -12.54 -13.54
N ALA A 299 -9.67 -13.76 -12.99
CA ALA A 299 -8.97 -14.13 -11.75
C ALA A 299 -7.44 -14.19 -11.94
N GLY A 300 -6.95 -14.54 -13.13
CA GLY A 300 -5.51 -14.62 -13.44
C GLY A 300 -4.86 -13.27 -13.78
N THR A 301 -5.63 -12.24 -14.14
CA THR A 301 -5.13 -10.92 -14.55
C THR A 301 -5.23 -9.84 -13.47
N GLN A 302 -5.80 -10.12 -12.30
CA GLN A 302 -5.82 -9.15 -11.22
C GLN A 302 -4.43 -9.07 -10.60
N ASP A 303 -3.76 -7.95 -10.80
CA ASP A 303 -2.61 -7.55 -10.00
C ASP A 303 -3.16 -7.17 -8.60
N ILE A 304 -3.39 -8.19 -7.78
CA ILE A 304 -4.16 -8.12 -6.53
C ILE A 304 -3.54 -7.13 -5.52
N GLY A 305 -2.29 -6.71 -5.71
CA GLY A 305 -1.58 -5.78 -4.82
C GLY A 305 -1.42 -4.34 -5.32
N SER A 306 -1.80 -4.01 -6.56
CA SER A 306 -1.64 -2.63 -7.05
C SER A 306 -2.75 -1.73 -6.52
N VAL A 307 -2.33 -0.73 -5.74
CA VAL A 307 -3.17 0.22 -5.01
C VAL A 307 -3.39 1.53 -5.79
N ARG A 308 -2.45 1.88 -6.67
CA ARG A 308 -2.43 3.16 -7.41
C ARG A 308 -3.36 3.10 -8.63
N ASP A 309 -3.95 4.25 -8.95
CA ASP A 309 -4.75 4.47 -10.16
C ASP A 309 -5.89 3.44 -10.36
N ARG A 310 -6.54 3.09 -9.24
CA ARG A 310 -7.64 2.13 -9.18
C ARG A 310 -8.99 2.83 -9.23
N ASP A 311 -9.48 3.10 -10.45
CA ASP A 311 -10.82 3.65 -10.67
C ASP A 311 -11.93 2.58 -10.60
N ASP A 312 -11.57 1.30 -10.49
CA ASP A 312 -12.49 0.16 -10.44
C ASP A 312 -13.00 -0.16 -9.02
N LEU A 313 -12.50 0.53 -7.99
CA LEU A 313 -12.85 0.29 -6.60
C LEU A 313 -14.22 0.86 -6.24
N ILE A 314 -15.07 -0.02 -5.70
CA ILE A 314 -16.36 0.36 -5.11
C ILE A 314 -16.20 0.35 -3.59
N PHE A 315 -16.34 1.52 -2.96
CA PHE A 315 -16.26 1.68 -1.52
C PHE A 315 -17.61 1.35 -0.87
N ASP A 316 -17.72 0.16 -0.28
CA ASP A 316 -18.89 -0.22 0.52
C ASP A 316 -18.94 0.54 1.86
N GLU A 317 -20.11 0.53 2.51
CA GLU A 317 -20.34 1.25 3.78
C GLU A 317 -19.34 0.85 4.88
N GLU A 318 -18.95 -0.43 4.92
CA GLU A 318 -17.96 -0.91 5.89
C GLU A 318 -16.55 -0.37 5.56
N THR A 319 -16.15 -0.31 4.29
CA THR A 319 -14.86 0.29 3.88
C THR A 319 -14.82 1.77 4.21
N ILE A 320 -15.88 2.51 3.90
CA ILE A 320 -16.00 3.93 4.24
C ILE A 320 -15.83 4.14 5.75
N ARG A 321 -16.48 3.29 6.57
CA ARG A 321 -16.31 3.34 8.03
C ARG A 321 -14.87 3.08 8.46
N LEU A 322 -14.18 2.11 7.86
CA LEU A 322 -12.78 1.81 8.15
C LEU A 322 -11.86 2.98 7.79
N ILE A 323 -12.06 3.59 6.61
CA ILE A 323 -11.32 4.77 6.15
C ILE A 323 -11.53 5.93 7.11
N LYS A 324 -12.78 6.24 7.49
CA LYS A 324 -13.08 7.31 8.45
C LYS A 324 -12.40 7.09 9.80
N ASN A 325 -12.44 5.86 10.32
CA ASN A 325 -11.78 5.53 11.58
C ASN A 325 -10.26 5.73 11.47
N ASN A 326 -9.66 5.30 10.37
CA ASN A 326 -8.25 5.53 10.09
C ASN A 326 -7.92 7.04 10.06
N VAL A 327 -8.66 7.83 9.29
CA VAL A 327 -8.47 9.29 9.21
C VAL A 327 -8.67 9.97 10.57
N ALA A 328 -9.62 9.52 11.38
CA ALA A 328 -9.79 10.06 12.73
C ALA A 328 -8.60 9.70 13.64
N ALA A 329 -8.13 8.45 13.58
CA ALA A 329 -7.01 7.97 14.38
C ALA A 329 -5.69 8.67 14.01
N THR A 330 -5.36 8.77 12.71
CA THR A 330 -4.18 9.52 12.24
C THR A 330 -4.25 11.00 12.62
N GLY A 331 -5.45 11.58 12.62
CA GLY A 331 -5.69 12.95 13.10
C GLY A 331 -5.44 13.14 14.58
N ASN A 332 -5.82 12.16 15.40
CA ASN A 332 -5.52 12.20 16.84
C ASN A 332 -4.03 12.05 17.12
N TYR A 333 -3.33 11.21 16.34
CA TYR A 333 -1.87 11.09 16.42
C TYR A 333 -1.17 12.40 16.07
N ALA A 334 -1.63 13.09 15.02
CA ALA A 334 -1.15 14.43 14.66
C ALA A 334 -1.27 15.43 15.82
N VAL A 335 -2.44 15.47 16.46
CA VAL A 335 -2.72 16.35 17.60
C VAL A 335 -1.77 16.03 18.76
N ALA A 336 -1.57 14.75 19.07
CA ALA A 336 -0.66 14.32 20.13
C ALA A 336 0.81 14.64 19.79
N GLY A 337 1.21 14.50 18.53
CA GLY A 337 2.54 14.83 18.02
C GLY A 337 2.82 16.33 18.04
N ALA A 338 1.87 17.15 17.57
CA ALA A 338 1.97 18.61 17.59
C ALA A 338 2.17 19.16 19.01
N ARG A 339 1.49 18.58 20.02
CA ARG A 339 1.68 18.94 21.44
C ARG A 339 3.09 18.67 21.96
N LYS A 340 3.81 17.71 21.38
CA LYS A 340 5.18 17.33 21.75
C LYS A 340 6.24 18.02 20.90
N SER A 341 5.83 18.68 19.81
CA SER A 341 6.74 19.31 18.88
C SER A 341 7.43 20.52 19.51
N PRO A 342 8.76 20.66 19.36
CA PRO A 342 9.50 21.83 19.85
C PRO A 342 9.06 23.14 19.17
N PHE A 343 8.40 23.06 18.02
CA PHE A 343 7.96 24.21 17.23
C PHE A 343 6.67 24.87 17.73
N LYS A 344 6.08 24.41 18.86
CA LYS A 344 4.85 24.98 19.47
C LYS A 344 3.73 25.24 18.44
N ILE A 345 3.59 24.32 17.49
CA ILE A 345 2.58 24.46 16.45
C ILE A 345 1.21 24.34 17.13
N PRO A 346 0.31 25.33 16.96
CA PRO A 346 -1.03 25.23 17.49
C PRO A 346 -1.71 23.97 16.95
N GLU A 347 -2.29 23.18 17.85
CA GLU A 347 -3.08 21.97 17.56
C GLU A 347 -4.08 22.18 16.40
N SER A 348 -4.57 23.42 16.29
CA SER A 348 -5.53 23.89 15.33
C SER A 348 -5.04 23.86 13.87
N THR A 349 -3.73 24.00 13.61
CA THR A 349 -3.18 24.10 12.25
C THR A 349 -2.81 22.75 11.60
N ALA A 350 -3.08 21.61 12.23
CA ALA A 350 -2.45 20.36 11.77
C ALA A 350 -2.84 19.89 10.37
N ARG A 351 -4.04 20.21 9.82
CA ARG A 351 -4.59 19.56 8.61
C ARG A 351 -4.93 20.47 7.42
N ILE A 352 -4.57 21.74 7.53
CA ILE A 352 -4.83 22.73 6.48
C ILE A 352 -3.53 22.79 5.64
N LEU A 353 -3.44 23.47 4.49
CA LEU A 353 -2.17 23.99 3.95
C LEU A 353 -2.31 25.49 3.72
N LEU A 354 -1.39 26.29 4.26
CA LEU A 354 -1.38 27.75 4.12
C LEU A 354 0.06 28.21 3.92
N ASP A 355 0.22 29.33 3.23
CA ASP A 355 1.49 29.94 2.87
C ASP A 355 2.41 30.19 4.09
N VAL A 356 1.83 30.55 5.24
CA VAL A 356 2.57 30.81 6.48
C VAL A 356 3.47 29.63 6.94
N HIS A 357 3.13 28.40 6.56
CA HIS A 357 3.93 27.21 6.89
C HIS A 357 5.17 27.06 6.01
N LEU A 358 5.26 27.81 4.92
CA LEU A 358 6.29 27.66 3.90
C LEU A 358 7.19 28.90 3.80
N LYS A 359 6.83 30.00 4.47
CA LYS A 359 7.54 31.30 4.42
C LYS A 359 9.04 31.26 4.76
N HIS A 360 9.50 30.21 5.43
CA HIS A 360 10.89 30.03 5.84
C HIS A 360 11.70 29.16 4.86
N CYS A 361 11.06 28.67 3.80
CA CYS A 361 11.61 27.75 2.81
C CYS A 361 11.62 28.44 1.42
N PRO A 362 12.78 28.71 0.80
CA PRO A 362 12.85 29.40 -0.49
C PRO A 362 12.25 28.58 -1.65
N ASP A 363 12.43 27.26 -1.63
CA ASP A 363 11.77 26.32 -2.54
C ASP A 363 10.97 25.29 -1.74
N PRO A 364 9.75 25.65 -1.30
CA PRO A 364 8.93 24.77 -0.47
C PRO A 364 8.63 23.43 -1.13
N LEU A 365 8.43 23.46 -2.45
CA LEU A 365 7.99 22.31 -3.21
C LEU A 365 9.04 21.21 -3.24
N GLN A 366 10.33 21.55 -3.29
CA GLN A 366 11.42 20.57 -3.29
C GLN A 366 11.91 20.26 -1.86
N ASP A 367 12.03 21.27 -1.01
CA ASP A 367 12.77 21.15 0.25
C ASP A 367 11.89 20.82 1.46
N CYS A 368 10.59 21.11 1.38
CA CYS A 368 9.69 21.12 2.55
C CYS A 368 8.45 20.23 2.38
N LEU A 369 7.91 20.08 1.16
CA LEU A 369 6.70 19.31 0.89
C LEU A 369 6.97 17.83 0.60
N ALA A 370 6.30 16.94 1.33
CA ALA A 370 6.35 15.49 1.14
C ALA A 370 5.45 15.06 -0.03
N THR A 371 5.95 15.22 -1.25
CA THR A 371 5.38 14.55 -2.43
C THR A 371 5.96 13.15 -2.55
N LEU A 372 5.29 12.29 -3.31
CA LEU A 372 5.75 10.91 -3.50
C LEU A 372 7.16 10.88 -4.14
N GLN A 373 7.42 11.73 -5.12
CA GLN A 373 8.74 11.88 -5.75
C GLN A 373 9.80 12.34 -4.75
N ASN A 374 9.50 13.39 -3.97
CA ASN A 374 10.46 13.93 -3.02
C ASN A 374 10.77 12.93 -1.89
N VAL A 375 9.75 12.22 -1.40
CA VAL A 375 9.93 11.17 -0.39
C VAL A 375 10.79 10.03 -0.93
N SER A 376 10.54 9.60 -2.16
CA SER A 376 11.32 8.54 -2.80
C SER A 376 12.77 8.97 -3.00
N ALA A 377 13.03 10.16 -3.56
CA ALA A 377 14.38 10.68 -3.76
C ALA A 377 15.15 10.88 -2.44
N ALA A 378 14.47 11.37 -1.40
CA ALA A 378 15.04 11.52 -0.07
C ALA A 378 15.42 10.16 0.55
N LEU A 379 14.57 9.15 0.40
CA LEU A 379 14.86 7.79 0.87
C LEU A 379 16.05 7.18 0.11
N GLU A 380 16.12 7.31 -1.22
CA GLU A 380 17.28 6.86 -2.00
C GLU A 380 18.59 7.46 -1.49
N LYS A 381 18.59 8.78 -1.26
CA LYS A 381 19.73 9.48 -0.71
C LYS A 381 20.11 8.96 0.67
N ILE A 382 19.14 8.68 1.54
CA ILE A 382 19.39 8.11 2.87
C ILE A 382 19.95 6.68 2.74
N PHE A 383 19.45 5.86 1.82
CA PHE A 383 19.93 4.47 1.62
C PHE A 383 21.34 4.42 1.07
N GLN A 384 21.76 5.42 0.28
CA GLN A 384 23.16 5.54 -0.15
C GLN A 384 24.12 5.84 1.01
N ILE A 385 23.61 6.39 2.11
CA ILE A 385 24.38 6.70 3.32
C ILE A 385 24.29 5.53 4.30
N HIS A 386 23.09 5.14 4.74
CA HIS A 386 22.87 4.02 5.65
C HIS A 386 22.41 2.79 4.86
N VAL A 387 23.38 1.98 4.43
CA VAL A 387 23.16 0.96 3.39
C VAL A 387 22.49 -0.33 3.88
N ASN A 388 22.46 -0.58 5.18
CA ASN A 388 21.83 -1.75 5.78
C ASN A 388 20.61 -1.41 6.66
N LEU A 389 20.00 -0.25 6.44
CA LEU A 389 18.84 0.20 7.22
C LEU A 389 17.63 -0.73 7.06
N PHE A 390 17.37 -1.16 5.82
CA PHE A 390 16.28 -2.05 5.45
C PHE A 390 16.83 -3.34 4.88
N GLU A 391 16.13 -4.44 5.12
CA GLU A 391 16.42 -5.71 4.47
C GLU A 391 16.17 -5.58 2.96
N LEU A 392 16.93 -6.32 2.15
CA LEU A 392 16.78 -6.31 0.70
C LEU A 392 15.99 -7.55 0.24
N ASP A 393 15.16 -7.38 -0.79
CA ASP A 393 14.49 -8.47 -1.47
C ASP A 393 15.45 -9.26 -2.39
N GLU A 394 14.96 -10.31 -3.04
CA GLU A 394 15.75 -11.14 -3.98
C GLU A 394 16.30 -10.34 -5.18
N ALA A 395 15.66 -9.22 -5.52
CA ALA A 395 16.07 -8.32 -6.60
C ALA A 395 17.00 -7.20 -6.12
N GLY A 396 17.32 -7.13 -4.83
CA GLY A 396 18.18 -6.11 -4.24
C GLY A 396 17.47 -4.79 -3.89
N ASN A 397 16.14 -4.73 -3.91
CA ASN A 397 15.37 -3.56 -3.48
C ASN A 397 15.13 -3.57 -1.97
N PRO A 398 15.10 -2.40 -1.31
CA PRO A 398 14.75 -2.31 0.12
C PRO A 398 13.30 -2.71 0.37
N ILE A 399 13.11 -3.58 1.37
CA ILE A 399 11.80 -3.98 1.89
C ILE A 399 11.36 -2.93 2.92
N LEU A 400 10.58 -1.97 2.43
CA LEU A 400 10.13 -0.83 3.22
C LEU A 400 8.77 -1.09 3.86
N PRO A 401 8.59 -0.74 5.15
CA PRO A 401 7.26 -0.54 5.69
C PRO A 401 6.51 0.56 4.92
N PRO A 402 5.16 0.53 4.92
CA PRO A 402 4.38 1.58 4.26
C PRO A 402 4.69 2.97 4.83
N PHE A 403 4.83 3.96 3.95
CA PHE A 403 4.93 5.38 4.29
C PHE A 403 3.62 6.07 3.93
N LEU A 404 2.88 6.54 4.94
CA LEU A 404 1.65 7.29 4.75
C LEU A 404 1.97 8.78 4.72
N ILE A 405 1.78 9.41 3.56
CA ILE A 405 1.82 10.87 3.43
C ILE A 405 0.42 11.39 3.76
N GLU A 406 0.30 12.11 4.87
CA GLU A 406 -0.96 12.67 5.34
C GLU A 406 -0.93 14.20 5.24
N PRO A 407 -2.07 14.89 5.03
CA PRO A 407 -2.17 16.36 5.06
C PRO A 407 -1.88 16.96 6.45
N ILE A 408 -1.41 16.12 7.39
CA ILE A 408 -0.94 16.50 8.70
C ILE A 408 0.37 17.28 8.55
N ARG A 409 0.54 18.40 9.23
CA ARG A 409 1.78 19.18 9.22
C ARG A 409 2.73 18.71 10.32
N ASN A 410 4.03 18.72 10.03
CA ASN A 410 5.10 18.70 11.03
C ASN A 410 5.05 17.49 11.98
N TYR A 411 4.63 16.35 11.44
CA TYR A 411 4.47 15.11 12.18
C TYR A 411 5.23 14.00 11.47
N VAL A 412 6.03 13.26 12.22
CA VAL A 412 6.69 12.05 11.75
C VAL A 412 6.64 11.05 12.89
N ASP A 413 6.11 9.86 12.62
CA ASP A 413 6.05 8.82 13.64
C ASP A 413 6.04 7.41 13.02
N TRP A 414 6.34 6.44 13.88
CA TRP A 414 6.34 5.02 13.57
C TRP A 414 5.33 4.30 14.44
N THR A 415 4.27 3.76 13.84
CA THR A 415 3.18 3.10 14.61
C THR A 415 3.50 1.65 14.97
N GLY A 416 4.61 1.11 14.47
CA GLY A 416 4.99 -0.30 14.65
C GLY A 416 4.93 -1.11 13.35
N GLU A 417 4.04 -0.73 12.43
CA GLU A 417 3.85 -1.40 11.14
C GLU A 417 4.06 -0.46 9.95
N ARG A 418 3.95 0.85 10.15
CA ARG A 418 4.06 1.88 9.11
C ARG A 418 4.55 3.22 9.64
N PHE A 419 5.08 4.03 8.75
CA PHE A 419 5.39 5.43 9.02
C PHE A 419 4.20 6.31 8.69
N VAL A 420 3.99 7.32 9.53
CA VAL A 420 3.09 8.43 9.23
C VAL A 420 3.96 9.66 9.07
N LEU A 421 3.97 10.22 7.87
CA LEU A 421 4.71 11.40 7.49
C LEU A 421 3.72 12.52 7.17
N GLY A 422 3.95 13.66 7.78
CA GLY A 422 3.21 14.87 7.47
C GLY A 422 3.61 15.46 6.12
N PHE A 423 2.65 16.08 5.44
CA PHE A 423 2.83 16.69 4.13
C PHE A 423 3.85 17.84 4.14
N VAL A 424 3.96 18.57 5.26
CA VAL A 424 4.98 19.63 5.44
C VAL A 424 5.94 19.20 6.53
N SER A 425 7.24 19.30 6.25
CA SER A 425 8.29 19.06 7.23
C SER A 425 8.50 20.25 8.19
N ALA A 426 8.76 19.95 9.46
CA ALA A 426 9.21 20.90 10.47
C ALA A 426 10.69 20.75 10.83
N GLU A 427 11.40 19.78 10.26
CA GLU A 427 12.78 19.57 10.67
C GLU A 427 13.67 20.67 10.08
N PRO A 428 14.60 21.24 10.86
CA PRO A 428 15.51 22.23 10.34
C PRO A 428 16.47 21.56 9.33
N PRO A 429 16.71 22.19 8.17
CA PRO A 429 17.67 21.66 7.19
C PRO A 429 19.09 21.68 7.79
N ARG A 430 19.95 20.78 7.30
CA ARG A 430 21.37 20.70 7.70
C ARG A 430 22.27 20.79 6.47
N GLN A 431 23.16 21.79 6.44
CA GLN A 431 24.07 21.98 5.32
C GLN A 431 25.44 21.39 5.62
N GLY A 432 25.91 20.52 4.72
CA GLY A 432 27.21 19.86 4.80
C GLY A 432 28.01 20.00 3.52
N VAL A 433 29.32 19.77 3.61
CA VAL A 433 30.27 19.95 2.49
C VAL A 433 30.04 18.92 1.39
N LYS A 434 29.72 17.68 1.77
CA LYS A 434 29.47 16.57 0.83
C LYS A 434 27.99 16.32 0.64
N VAL A 435 27.24 16.30 1.74
CA VAL A 435 25.81 16.02 1.77
C VAL A 435 25.12 17.08 2.60
N SER A 436 24.14 17.76 2.00
CA SER A 436 23.20 18.62 2.71
C SER A 436 21.84 17.94 2.77
N PHE A 437 21.12 18.09 3.87
CA PHE A 437 19.76 17.59 4.03
C PHE A 437 18.75 18.75 4.06
N SER A 438 17.73 18.67 3.21
CA SER A 438 16.55 19.55 3.28
C SER A 438 15.72 19.26 4.54
N ALA A 439 14.71 20.08 4.80
CA ALA A 439 13.80 19.85 5.92
C ALA A 439 13.10 18.49 5.81
N LEU A 440 12.55 18.19 4.63
CA LEU A 440 11.91 16.91 4.35
C LEU A 440 12.85 15.72 4.54
N GLU A 441 14.08 15.82 4.04
CA GLU A 441 15.06 14.75 4.18
C GLU A 441 15.43 14.51 5.64
N MET A 442 15.53 15.56 6.46
CA MET A 442 15.73 15.42 7.90
C MET A 442 14.52 14.77 8.59
N SER A 443 13.29 15.06 8.17
CA SER A 443 12.09 14.37 8.64
C SER A 443 12.10 12.87 8.31
N LEU A 444 12.51 12.51 7.10
CA LEU A 444 12.65 11.11 6.69
C LEU A 444 13.81 10.42 7.41
N LEU A 445 14.90 11.14 7.66
CA LEU A 445 16.01 10.64 8.47
C LEU A 445 15.56 10.32 9.90
N ARG A 446 14.69 11.16 10.48
CA ARG A 446 14.05 10.89 11.78
C ARG A 446 13.21 9.61 11.73
N ALA A 447 12.38 9.43 10.69
CA ALA A 447 11.59 8.21 10.50
C ALA A 447 12.49 6.96 10.42
N CYS A 448 13.57 7.04 9.63
CA CYS A 448 14.58 6.00 9.53
C CYS A 448 15.26 5.70 10.88
N GLY A 449 15.56 6.72 11.67
CA GLY A 449 16.08 6.55 13.04
C GLY A 449 15.07 5.85 13.94
N MET A 450 13.78 6.21 13.88
CA MET A 450 12.73 5.51 14.63
C MET A 450 12.69 4.03 14.27
N TYR A 451 12.86 3.70 12.99
CA TYR A 451 12.94 2.32 12.52
C TYR A 451 14.16 1.55 13.04
N ALA A 452 15.33 2.17 12.95
CA ALA A 452 16.58 1.57 13.41
C ALA A 452 16.54 1.23 14.90
N PHE A 453 15.93 2.10 15.71
CA PHE A 453 15.74 1.92 17.15
C PHE A 453 14.35 1.39 17.53
N ARG A 454 13.74 0.55 16.69
CA ARG A 454 12.39 -0.02 16.94
C ARG A 454 12.36 -1.13 17.98
N ASP A 455 13.48 -1.82 18.16
CA ASP A 455 13.53 -3.04 18.96
C ASP A 455 13.33 -2.76 20.45
N ARG A 456 12.75 -3.75 21.13
CA ARG A 456 12.55 -3.67 22.59
C ARG A 456 13.88 -3.82 23.31
N ILE A 457 13.99 -3.13 24.43
CA ILE A 457 15.13 -3.27 25.35
C ILE A 457 14.99 -4.53 26.21
N PHE A 458 13.76 -4.88 26.59
CA PHE A 458 13.46 -5.99 27.49
C PHE A 458 12.51 -6.99 26.86
N ASP A 459 12.68 -8.27 27.20
CA ASP A 459 11.75 -9.35 26.91
C ASP A 459 10.48 -9.24 27.78
N TYR A 460 9.53 -10.16 27.56
CA TYR A 460 8.28 -10.19 28.33
C TYR A 460 8.46 -10.58 29.81
N ARG A 461 9.63 -11.09 30.19
CA ARG A 461 10.01 -11.48 31.56
C ARG A 461 10.80 -10.36 32.26
N GLY A 462 11.10 -9.26 31.57
CA GLY A 462 11.90 -8.16 32.08
C GLY A 462 13.41 -8.37 31.97
N ASN A 463 13.88 -9.43 31.30
CA ASN A 463 15.30 -9.60 30.99
C ASN A 463 15.67 -8.72 29.81
N ARG A 464 16.86 -8.13 29.86
CA ARG A 464 17.39 -7.35 28.75
C ARG A 464 17.61 -8.26 27.53
N LEU A 465 17.26 -7.76 26.35
CA LEU A 465 17.62 -8.39 25.09
C LEU A 465 19.07 -8.04 24.75
N GLU A 466 19.87 -9.01 24.33
CA GLU A 466 21.22 -8.79 23.83
C GLU A 466 21.24 -8.93 22.31
N GLY A 467 22.15 -8.21 21.65
CA GLY A 467 22.35 -8.35 20.20
C GLY A 467 21.35 -7.57 19.34
N ASN A 468 20.72 -6.53 19.89
CA ASN A 468 19.94 -5.58 19.10
C ASN A 468 20.39 -4.13 19.41
N LEU A 469 20.21 -3.24 18.42
CA LEU A 469 20.74 -1.88 18.46
C LEU A 469 20.22 -1.09 19.68
N MET A 470 18.91 -1.06 19.93
CA MET A 470 18.33 -0.25 21.01
C MET A 470 18.71 -0.75 22.41
N ALA A 471 18.80 -2.06 22.61
CA ALA A 471 19.19 -2.64 23.88
C ALA A 471 20.68 -2.45 24.14
N ASP A 472 21.57 -2.61 23.16
CA ASP A 472 23.00 -2.34 23.34
C ASP A 472 23.22 -0.83 23.57
N TYR A 473 22.51 0.02 22.81
CA TYR A 473 22.61 1.49 22.90
C TYR A 473 22.33 2.02 24.30
N SER A 474 21.24 1.55 24.91
CA SER A 474 20.79 1.98 26.24
C SER A 474 21.62 1.40 27.40
N ALA A 475 22.68 0.63 27.15
CA ALA A 475 23.38 -0.16 28.17
C ALA A 475 24.67 0.47 28.71
N ARG A 476 24.69 0.93 29.96
CA ARG A 476 25.94 0.88 30.75
C ARG A 476 25.61 0.51 32.18
N LEU A 477 25.77 -0.76 32.55
CA LEU A 477 25.67 -1.19 33.94
C LEU A 477 27.01 -0.93 34.61
N GLU A 478 27.11 0.10 35.45
CA GLU A 478 28.26 0.24 36.34
C GLU A 478 27.92 -0.28 37.72
N SER A 479 28.85 -1.05 38.29
CA SER A 479 28.80 -1.43 39.69
C SER A 479 29.20 -0.21 40.54
N GLN A 480 28.23 0.49 41.11
CA GLN A 480 28.50 1.48 42.16
C GLN A 480 28.39 0.82 43.53
N THR A 481 29.43 0.95 44.35
CA THR A 481 29.35 0.63 45.78
C THR A 481 28.54 1.71 46.48
N ALA A 482 27.31 1.39 46.86
CA ALA A 482 26.45 2.24 47.65
C ALA A 482 26.42 1.77 49.11
N VAL A 483 26.46 2.71 50.06
CA VAL A 483 26.28 2.42 51.48
C VAL A 483 24.79 2.40 51.79
N LYS A 484 24.23 1.22 52.09
CA LYS A 484 22.82 1.08 52.50
C LYS A 484 22.72 0.85 54.00
N TRP A 485 21.78 1.54 54.65
CA TRP A 485 21.42 1.31 56.05
C TRP A 485 20.59 0.04 56.13
N VAL A 486 21.03 -0.95 56.93
CA VAL A 486 20.26 -2.19 57.13
C VAL A 486 20.13 -2.48 58.62
N GLY A 487 18.89 -2.69 59.07
CA GLY A 487 18.52 -3.05 60.45
C GLY A 487 18.28 -1.86 61.39
N GLU A 488 17.56 -2.10 62.49
CA GLU A 488 17.28 -1.11 63.55
C GLU A 488 18.57 -0.56 64.20
N GLU A 489 19.66 -1.33 64.15
CA GLU A 489 20.98 -0.96 64.69
C GLU A 489 21.88 -0.14 63.75
N LYS A 490 21.40 0.26 62.55
CA LYS A 490 22.12 1.20 61.65
C LYS A 490 23.60 0.83 61.38
N LYS A 491 23.90 -0.45 61.11
CA LYS A 491 25.26 -0.89 60.75
C LYS A 491 25.55 -0.64 59.26
N TYR A 492 26.73 -0.10 58.96
CA TYR A 492 27.18 0.17 57.60
C TYR A 492 27.43 -1.14 56.84
N LYS A 493 26.73 -1.35 55.72
CA LYS A 493 27.04 -2.43 54.78
C LYS A 493 27.31 -1.82 53.40
N LEU A 494 28.50 -2.06 52.88
CA LEU A 494 28.84 -1.77 51.49
C LEU A 494 28.06 -2.76 50.62
N VAL A 495 27.17 -2.24 49.78
CA VAL A 495 26.42 -3.04 48.82
C VAL A 495 26.78 -2.54 47.44
N THR A 496 27.32 -3.43 46.62
CA THR A 496 27.50 -3.17 45.19
C THR A 496 26.12 -3.18 44.55
N VAL A 497 25.66 -2.02 44.12
CA VAL A 497 24.42 -1.85 43.37
C VAL A 497 24.81 -1.65 41.91
N MET A 498 24.30 -2.50 41.03
CA MET A 498 24.40 -2.26 39.60
C MET A 498 23.44 -1.13 39.23
N GLN A 499 23.98 -0.03 38.70
CA GLN A 499 23.21 1.12 38.26
C GLN A 499 23.39 1.30 36.76
N GLU A 500 22.30 1.60 36.06
CA GLU A 500 22.35 2.04 34.66
C GLU A 500 22.87 3.48 34.61
N VAL A 501 24.03 3.68 33.99
CA VAL A 501 24.73 4.98 33.92
C VAL A 501 24.41 5.74 32.63
N ASP A 502 23.82 5.08 31.63
CA ASP A 502 23.49 5.67 30.31
C ASP A 502 22.09 5.24 29.81
N SER A 503 21.02 5.40 30.61
CA SER A 503 19.66 5.08 30.16
C SER A 503 19.12 6.16 29.21
N SER A 504 19.36 6.01 27.91
CA SER A 504 18.79 6.89 26.88
C SER A 504 17.41 6.45 26.42
N GLY A 505 16.49 7.41 26.31
CA GLY A 505 15.17 7.19 25.72
C GLY A 505 15.24 7.07 24.19
N ARG A 506 14.23 6.44 23.58
CA ARG A 506 14.15 6.27 22.11
C ARG A 506 14.25 7.61 21.36
N SER A 507 13.65 8.68 21.89
CA SER A 507 13.73 10.01 21.26
C SER A 507 15.14 10.59 21.24
N GLU A 508 15.94 10.30 22.26
CA GLU A 508 17.35 10.72 22.33
C GLU A 508 18.18 9.91 21.34
N ALA A 509 18.00 8.58 21.31
CA ALA A 509 18.66 7.70 20.34
C ALA A 509 18.40 8.10 18.89
N VAL A 510 17.16 8.50 18.55
CA VAL A 510 16.80 9.00 17.22
C VAL A 510 17.48 10.34 16.91
N SER A 511 17.58 11.25 17.88
CA SER A 511 18.30 12.52 17.69
C SER A 511 19.80 12.30 17.48
N ASP A 512 20.39 11.44 18.31
CA ASP A 512 21.80 11.05 18.22
C ASP A 512 22.09 10.38 16.87
N TYR A 513 21.19 9.54 16.37
CA TYR A 513 21.26 8.94 15.03
C TYR A 513 21.27 9.97 13.90
N MET A 514 20.38 10.96 13.95
CA MET A 514 20.31 12.01 12.92
C MET A 514 21.60 12.84 12.89
N GLU A 515 22.16 13.18 14.06
CA GLU A 515 23.42 13.90 14.16
C GLU A 515 24.61 13.04 13.72
N PHE A 516 24.65 11.78 14.14
CA PHE A 516 25.68 10.82 13.73
C PHE A 516 25.71 10.64 12.21
N LEU A 517 24.57 10.38 11.56
CA LEU A 517 24.52 10.20 10.11
C LEU A 517 24.92 11.46 9.35
N PHE A 518 24.50 12.64 9.81
CA PHE A 518 24.91 13.89 9.19
C PHE A 518 26.43 14.11 9.25
N HIS A 519 27.04 13.81 10.40
CA HIS A 519 28.49 13.91 10.56
C HIS A 519 29.24 12.85 9.75
N ALA A 520 28.75 11.61 9.75
CA ALA A 520 29.34 10.48 9.03
C ALA A 520 29.32 10.72 7.51
N ALA A 521 28.20 11.19 6.95
CA ALA A 521 28.06 11.49 5.52
C ALA A 521 28.95 12.65 5.04
N ASN A 522 29.37 13.54 5.94
CA ASN A 522 30.19 14.71 5.64
C ASN A 522 31.65 14.57 6.09
N ASP A 523 32.05 13.42 6.62
CA ASP A 523 33.37 13.20 7.19
C ASP A 523 33.76 14.25 8.25
N PHE A 524 32.80 14.72 9.03
CA PHE A 524 33.05 15.65 10.13
C PHE A 524 33.67 14.93 11.33
N PRO A 525 34.29 15.65 12.29
CA PRO A 525 34.67 15.06 13.56
C PRO A 525 33.45 14.48 14.27
N ALA A 526 33.67 13.51 15.15
CA ALA A 526 32.57 12.87 15.87
C ALA A 526 31.71 13.91 16.64
N PRO A 527 30.37 13.77 16.62
CA PRO A 527 29.45 14.64 17.36
C PRO A 527 29.88 14.82 18.82
N LEU A 528 29.92 16.07 19.31
CA LEU A 528 30.40 16.36 20.67
C LEU A 528 29.41 15.93 21.75
N GLY A 529 28.11 15.83 21.42
CA GLY A 529 27.05 15.44 22.34
C GLY A 529 26.90 13.93 22.55
N ILE A 530 27.57 13.11 21.73
CA ILE A 530 27.40 11.65 21.73
C ILE A 530 28.63 10.97 22.34
N SER A 531 28.41 10.06 23.29
CA SER A 531 29.50 9.30 23.91
C SER A 531 30.17 8.36 22.91
N LYS A 532 31.45 8.04 23.15
CA LYS A 532 32.23 7.16 22.26
C LYS A 532 31.66 5.75 22.20
N ARG A 533 31.22 5.20 23.33
CA ARG A 533 30.42 3.97 23.41
C ARG A 533 29.18 3.98 22.52
N LYS A 534 28.34 5.03 22.61
CA LYS A 534 27.13 5.16 21.78
C LYS A 534 27.49 5.18 20.28
N LEU A 535 28.53 5.92 19.91
CA LEU A 535 29.05 5.94 18.53
C LEU A 535 29.56 4.57 18.09
N ALA A 536 30.26 3.85 18.97
CA ALA A 536 30.77 2.52 18.72
C ALA A 536 29.62 1.55 18.44
N ILE A 537 28.59 1.54 19.28
CA ILE A 537 27.40 0.71 19.08
C ILE A 537 26.65 1.08 17.80
N MET A 538 26.51 2.36 17.48
CA MET A 538 25.95 2.77 16.19
C MET A 538 26.78 2.20 15.03
N LEU A 539 28.10 2.33 15.06
CA LEU A 539 29.01 1.78 14.02
C LEU A 539 29.09 0.25 13.99
N LYS A 540 28.62 -0.44 15.04
CA LYS A 540 28.43 -1.90 15.04
C LYS A 540 27.26 -2.30 14.16
N TYR A 541 26.13 -1.60 14.26
CA TYR A 541 24.87 -1.99 13.60
C TYR A 541 24.53 -1.19 12.34
N ILE A 542 25.08 0.02 12.18
CA ILE A 542 24.78 0.98 11.10
C ILE A 542 25.99 1.04 10.17
N LEU A 543 25.82 0.55 8.95
CA LEU A 543 26.84 0.62 7.91
C LEU A 543 26.67 1.92 7.12
N ILE A 544 27.74 2.72 7.10
CA ILE A 544 27.82 3.99 6.38
C ILE A 544 28.53 3.77 5.05
N HIS A 545 27.86 3.99 3.93
CA HIS A 545 28.33 3.80 2.54
C HIS A 545 28.80 2.37 2.21
N ASP A 546 29.86 1.91 2.86
CA ASP A 546 30.35 0.55 2.80
C ASP A 546 31.05 0.17 4.11
N LEU A 547 31.41 -1.11 4.24
CA LEU A 547 32.04 -1.63 5.44
C LEU A 547 33.39 -0.97 5.73
N SER A 548 34.18 -0.64 4.72
CA SER A 548 35.50 0.00 4.89
C SER A 548 35.37 1.45 5.33
N HIS A 549 34.37 2.19 4.82
CA HIS A 549 34.06 3.55 5.31
C HIS A 549 33.60 3.51 6.77
N THR A 550 32.71 2.57 7.11
CA THR A 550 32.25 2.34 8.48
C THR A 550 33.42 2.03 9.42
N VAL A 551 34.36 1.18 9.00
CA VAL A 551 35.57 0.88 9.77
C VAL A 551 36.47 2.11 9.88
N ALA A 552 36.64 2.90 8.83
CA ALA A 552 37.41 4.16 8.91
C ALA A 552 36.81 5.14 9.95
N LEU A 553 35.47 5.25 10.00
CA LEU A 553 34.78 6.03 11.03
C LEU A 553 34.97 5.45 12.43
N LEU A 554 34.97 4.12 12.60
CA LEU A 554 35.27 3.46 13.87
C LEU A 554 36.68 3.79 14.38
N LEU A 555 37.67 3.72 13.48
CA LEU A 555 39.06 4.08 13.77
C LEU A 555 39.18 5.56 14.16
N ARG A 556 38.49 6.45 13.44
CA ARG A 556 38.53 7.90 13.69
C ARG A 556 37.81 8.31 14.97
N TYR A 557 36.62 7.77 15.20
CA TYR A 557 35.73 8.26 16.25
C TYR A 557 35.98 7.60 17.60
N VAL A 558 36.37 6.33 17.62
CA VAL A 558 36.36 5.49 18.84
C VAL A 558 37.77 5.03 19.22
N ALA A 559 38.56 4.52 18.27
CA ALA A 559 39.80 3.78 18.57
C ALA A 559 40.86 4.58 19.36
N ASP A 560 40.87 5.90 19.25
CA ASP A 560 41.82 6.75 19.99
C ASP A 560 41.56 6.80 21.50
N LYS A 561 40.30 6.66 21.93
CA LYS A 561 39.91 6.77 23.33
C LYS A 561 39.45 5.44 23.93
N GLU A 562 38.81 4.60 23.13
CA GLU A 562 38.23 3.32 23.56
C GLU A 562 38.68 2.18 22.61
N PRO A 563 39.98 1.80 22.61
CA PRO A 563 40.53 0.83 21.66
C PRO A 563 39.97 -0.59 21.81
N GLU A 564 39.62 -1.02 23.03
CA GLU A 564 39.01 -2.33 23.26
C GLU A 564 37.57 -2.40 22.70
N GLU A 565 36.77 -1.33 22.84
CA GLU A 565 35.43 -1.27 22.24
C GLU A 565 35.52 -1.32 20.71
N ALA A 566 36.45 -0.56 20.13
CA ALA A 566 36.70 -0.56 18.69
C ALA A 566 37.16 -1.94 18.19
N LYS A 567 37.97 -2.65 18.96
CA LYS A 567 38.42 -4.02 18.67
C LYS A 567 37.26 -5.01 18.65
N ASP A 568 36.39 -4.98 19.65
CA ASP A 568 35.26 -5.91 19.75
C ASP A 568 34.30 -5.74 18.57
N ILE A 569 34.03 -4.50 18.16
CA ILE A 569 33.19 -4.20 17.00
C ILE A 569 33.88 -4.59 15.68
N LEU A 570 35.18 -4.30 15.54
CA LEU A 570 35.94 -4.70 14.36
C LEU A 570 35.95 -6.23 14.20
N LEU A 571 36.15 -6.95 15.30
CA LEU A 571 36.10 -8.41 15.30
C LEU A 571 34.69 -8.90 14.96
N TRP A 572 33.63 -8.27 15.47
CA TRP A 572 32.26 -8.59 15.10
C TRP A 572 32.03 -8.50 13.59
N HIS A 573 32.42 -7.39 12.96
CA HIS A 573 32.35 -7.21 11.49
C HIS A 573 33.21 -8.23 10.71
N ALA A 574 34.28 -8.71 11.34
CA ALA A 574 35.17 -9.71 10.79
C ALA A 574 34.75 -11.16 11.10
N ASN A 575 33.55 -11.41 11.65
CA ASN A 575 33.11 -12.73 12.13
C ASN A 575 34.09 -13.37 13.12
N TYR A 576 34.66 -12.54 14.00
CA TYR A 576 35.68 -12.87 15.00
C TYR A 576 37.01 -13.40 14.42
N ASP A 577 37.25 -13.23 13.12
CA ASP A 577 38.51 -13.56 12.47
C ASP A 577 39.49 -12.37 12.49
N ARG A 578 40.63 -12.55 13.18
CA ARG A 578 41.68 -11.54 13.28
C ARG A 578 42.36 -11.22 11.95
N GLN A 579 42.49 -12.17 11.03
CA GLN A 579 43.09 -11.90 9.72
C GLN A 579 42.17 -11.03 8.88
N ARG A 580 40.88 -11.35 8.87
CA ARG A 580 39.86 -10.53 8.21
C ARG A 580 39.75 -9.14 8.84
N ALA A 581 39.84 -9.02 10.16
CA ALA A 581 39.88 -7.72 10.85
C ALA A 581 41.06 -6.85 10.38
N ARG A 582 42.25 -7.43 10.13
CA ARG A 582 43.38 -6.69 9.56
C ARG A 582 43.11 -6.23 8.13
N GLN A 583 42.51 -7.08 7.31
CA GLN A 583 42.16 -6.72 5.94
C GLN A 583 41.17 -5.55 5.91
N LEU A 584 40.22 -5.50 6.86
CA LEU A 584 39.29 -4.38 7.02
C LEU A 584 40.01 -3.08 7.43
N ILE A 585 40.95 -3.12 8.37
CA ILE A 585 41.77 -1.95 8.72
C ILE A 585 42.57 -1.47 7.50
N ALA A 586 43.21 -2.40 6.78
CA ALA A 586 44.01 -2.09 5.60
C ALA A 586 43.16 -1.44 4.50
N ALA A 587 41.97 -2.00 4.22
CA ALA A 587 41.01 -1.45 3.27
C ALA A 587 40.56 -0.04 3.69
N ALA A 588 40.18 0.16 4.96
CA ALA A 588 39.80 1.46 5.49
C ALA A 588 40.90 2.51 5.33
N CYS A 589 42.16 2.16 5.65
CA CYS A 589 43.29 3.09 5.51
C CYS A 589 43.65 3.40 4.05
N ARG A 590 43.48 2.42 3.15
CA ARG A 590 43.77 2.56 1.72
C ARG A 590 42.69 3.36 0.98
N ASP A 591 41.43 3.01 1.22
CA ASP A 591 40.28 3.52 0.47
C ASP A 591 39.80 4.86 1.04
N TYR A 592 40.03 5.10 2.35
CA TYR A 592 39.62 6.32 3.06
C TYR A 592 40.76 6.99 3.85
N PRO A 593 41.90 7.34 3.21
CA PRO A 593 43.08 7.86 3.90
C PRO A 593 42.87 9.23 4.58
N VAL A 594 41.87 10.01 4.14
CA VAL A 594 41.55 11.33 4.71
C VAL A 594 40.76 11.22 6.03
N LEU A 595 40.11 10.08 6.27
CA LEU A 595 39.33 9.83 7.47
C LEU A 595 40.17 9.33 8.64
N VAL A 596 41.29 8.68 8.34
CA VAL A 596 42.15 8.05 9.33
C VAL A 596 43.33 8.96 9.70
N ASN A 597 43.69 8.99 10.98
CA ASN A 597 44.74 9.88 11.50
C ASN A 597 46.09 9.18 11.68
N GLU A 598 46.11 7.85 11.69
CA GLU A 598 47.30 7.04 11.87
C GLU A 598 47.49 6.09 10.67
N ASN A 599 48.67 5.46 10.56
CA ASN A 599 48.92 4.46 9.52
C ASN A 599 48.35 3.09 9.92
N GLU A 600 48.18 2.21 8.92
CA GLU A 600 47.63 0.85 9.11
C GLU A 600 48.30 0.08 10.25
N ASN A 601 49.64 0.08 10.29
CA ASN A 601 50.42 -0.66 11.30
C ASN A 601 50.19 -0.15 12.72
N ALA A 602 50.01 1.16 12.90
CA ALA A 602 49.69 1.76 14.19
C ALA A 602 48.33 1.28 14.68
N TYR A 603 47.30 1.32 13.82
CA TYR A 603 45.97 0.82 14.19
C TYR A 603 45.95 -0.69 14.46
N ILE A 604 46.63 -1.51 13.64
CA ILE A 604 46.73 -2.95 13.88
C ILE A 604 47.36 -3.21 15.25
N THR A 605 48.44 -2.51 15.58
CA THR A 605 49.13 -2.67 16.86
C THR A 605 48.27 -2.21 18.04
N LYS A 606 47.60 -1.06 17.89
CA LYS A 606 46.77 -0.42 18.91
C LYS A 606 45.50 -1.22 19.25
N ILE A 607 44.86 -1.81 18.23
CA ILE A 607 43.54 -2.44 18.35
C ILE A 607 43.65 -3.96 18.47
N LEU A 608 44.50 -4.60 17.67
CA LEU A 608 44.60 -6.07 17.61
C LEU A 608 45.80 -6.63 18.40
N GLY A 609 46.69 -5.77 18.89
CA GLY A 609 47.93 -6.15 19.57
C GLY A 609 49.03 -6.63 18.61
N GLN A 610 50.28 -6.68 19.09
CA GLN A 610 51.40 -7.22 18.31
C GLN A 610 51.26 -8.73 18.10
N VAL A 611 51.59 -9.21 16.90
CA VAL A 611 51.91 -10.61 16.66
C VAL A 611 53.38 -10.80 16.94
N THR A 612 53.70 -11.59 17.96
CA THR A 612 54.95 -12.35 17.97
C THR A 612 54.90 -13.47 16.95
#